data_AF-A0A078GI76-F1
#
_entry.id   AF-A0A078GI76-F1
#
_cell.length_a   1.000
_cell.length_b   1.000
_cell.length_c   1.000
_cell.angle_alpha   90.00
_cell.angle_beta   90.00
_cell.angle_gamma   90.00
#
_symmetry.space_group_name_H-M   'P 1'
#
loop_
_entity.id
_entity.type
_entity.pdbx_description
1 polymer ?
#
loop_
_entity_poly.entity_id
_entity_poly.type
_entity_poly.pdbx_seq_one_letter_code
_entity_poly.pdbx_strand_id
1 'polypeptide(L)'
;MLSRLFKAGEKVLSNLVNKKDFHMASSNTENPPKVQELYELCKSTFTGKAPSPASTPVQKLCSLLDSVSPGDVGLEEEAQDDDRGYGVSGVSRVNRVGRWAQPITFLDIHECDTFTMCVFCFPTSSVIPLHDHPEMTVFSKILYGSLHVKAYDWVEPPCIVTQDKSQARLAKLVTDKVITPQSELPVLYPKTGGNLHCFTALTPCAVLDILTPPYNESAGRSCSYYMDYPFSTFALEEGVKSVEGKEDEYAWLVQIDTPDELHMRPGSYTGPNIQV
;
A
#
# COMPACT_ATOMS: atom_id res chain seq x y z
N MET A 1 -8.78 6.17 11.17
CA MET A 1 -9.72 5.12 10.70
C MET A 1 -8.99 4.02 9.91
N LEU A 2 -7.68 4.17 9.66
CA LEU A 2 -6.71 3.07 9.51
C LEU A 2 -6.56 2.19 10.76
N SER A 3 -7.04 2.66 11.92
CA SER A 3 -7.11 1.93 13.18
C SER A 3 -8.02 0.68 13.18
N ARG A 4 -8.69 0.36 12.06
CA ARG A 4 -9.62 -0.77 11.94
C ARG A 4 -9.20 -1.90 10.99
N LEU A 5 -8.03 -1.77 10.35
CA LEU A 5 -7.23 -2.95 9.95
C LEU A 5 -6.69 -3.71 11.18
N PHE A 6 -6.87 -3.14 12.38
CA PHE A 6 -6.40 -3.69 13.65
C PHE A 6 -7.57 -4.23 14.47
N LYS A 7 -7.74 -5.55 14.47
CA LYS A 7 -8.42 -6.27 15.56
C LYS A 7 -7.56 -7.43 16.04
N ALA A 8 -6.50 -7.11 16.77
CA ALA A 8 -5.92 -8.00 17.77
C ALA A 8 -5.12 -7.20 18.81
N GLY A 9 -5.78 -6.96 19.96
CA GLY A 9 -5.16 -6.85 21.28
C GLY A 9 -4.33 -5.61 21.61
N GLU A 10 -4.94 -4.60 22.26
CA GLU A 10 -4.23 -3.77 23.23
C GLU A 10 -5.10 -3.42 24.45
N LYS A 11 -4.45 -3.44 25.61
CA LYS A 11 -4.96 -2.91 26.87
C LYS A 11 -3.78 -2.19 27.55
N VAL A 12 -4.03 -0.94 27.97
CA VAL A 12 -3.37 -0.20 29.09
C VAL A 12 -1.98 0.41 28.72
N LEU A 13 -1.57 1.68 28.97
CA LEU A 13 -1.93 2.75 29.92
C LEU A 13 -1.46 4.14 29.40
N SER A 14 -2.08 5.21 29.86
CA SER A 14 -1.73 6.63 29.70
C SER A 14 -0.63 7.12 30.66
N ASN A 15 0.14 8.16 30.28
CA ASN A 15 0.31 9.45 31.01
C ASN A 15 1.46 10.36 30.50
N LEU A 16 1.10 11.64 30.27
CA LEU A 16 1.79 12.93 30.54
C LEU A 16 3.32 13.13 30.31
N VAL A 17 3.73 14.21 29.61
CA VAL A 17 4.02 15.56 30.17
C VAL A 17 4.42 16.55 29.05
N ASN A 18 3.89 17.79 29.14
CA ASN A 18 4.22 18.98 28.36
C ASN A 18 5.68 19.46 28.50
N LYS A 19 6.27 19.92 27.40
CA LYS A 19 7.22 21.05 27.45
C LYS A 19 7.16 21.86 26.16
N LYS A 20 6.76 23.13 26.28
CA LYS A 20 6.84 24.15 25.23
C LYS A 20 8.22 24.79 25.31
N ASP A 21 8.96 24.76 24.21
CA ASP A 21 10.08 25.67 24.01
C ASP A 21 9.78 26.54 22.78
N PHE A 22 9.72 27.85 23.01
CA PHE A 22 9.58 28.87 21.99
C PHE A 22 10.95 29.08 21.32
N HIS A 23 11.02 28.88 19.99
CA HIS A 23 12.11 29.42 19.19
C HIS A 23 11.55 30.27 18.04
N MET A 24 11.95 31.55 18.02
CA MET A 24 11.75 32.49 16.92
C MET A 24 12.45 31.96 15.66
N ALA A 25 11.70 31.71 14.60
CA ALA A 25 12.26 31.36 13.29
C ALA A 25 12.66 32.64 12.53
N SER A 26 13.95 32.75 12.26
CA SER A 26 14.52 33.64 11.25
C SER A 26 14.09 33.14 9.87
N SER A 27 13.60 34.05 9.01
CA SER A 27 13.13 33.74 7.66
C SER A 27 14.32 33.39 6.74
N ASN A 28 14.67 32.11 6.70
CA ASN A 28 15.37 31.54 5.55
C ASN A 28 14.32 31.04 4.57
N THR A 29 14.42 31.45 3.31
CA THR A 29 13.65 30.88 2.20
C THR A 29 14.17 29.48 1.89
N GLU A 30 13.94 28.54 2.80
CA GLU A 30 14.06 27.12 2.51
C GLU A 30 12.78 26.68 1.80
N ASN A 31 12.92 25.99 0.67
CA ASN A 31 11.78 25.37 0.00
C ASN A 31 11.06 24.45 0.99
N PRO A 32 9.71 24.39 0.97
CA PRO A 32 8.97 23.53 1.88
C PRO A 32 9.43 22.06 1.71
N PRO A 33 9.41 21.26 2.78
CA PRO A 33 9.71 19.83 2.66
C PRO A 33 8.78 19.17 1.63
N LYS A 34 9.29 18.22 0.83
CA LYS A 34 8.47 17.56 -0.21
C LYS A 34 7.21 16.90 0.34
N VAL A 35 7.26 16.37 1.56
CA VAL A 35 6.09 15.80 2.23
C VAL A 35 4.99 16.85 2.48
N GLN A 36 5.35 18.10 2.76
CA GLN A 36 4.41 19.23 2.83
C GLN A 36 3.85 19.57 1.45
N GLU A 37 4.69 19.61 0.41
CA GLU A 37 4.24 19.86 -0.96
C GLU A 37 3.25 18.79 -1.43
N LEU A 38 3.52 17.51 -1.11
CA LEU A 38 2.62 16.40 -1.38
C LEU A 38 1.28 16.59 -0.68
N TYR A 39 1.31 16.95 0.61
CA TYR A 39 0.09 17.20 1.38
C TYR A 39 -0.78 18.30 0.75
N GLU A 40 -0.19 19.45 0.40
CA GLU A 40 -0.93 20.57 -0.21
C GLU A 40 -1.49 20.21 -1.59
N LEU A 41 -0.73 19.45 -2.38
CA LEU A 41 -1.18 18.97 -3.68
C LEU A 41 -2.31 17.95 -3.54
N CYS A 42 -2.23 17.03 -2.58
CA CYS A 42 -3.31 16.08 -2.28
C CYS A 42 -4.57 16.82 -1.83
N LYS A 43 -4.44 17.75 -0.89
CA LYS A 43 -5.54 18.57 -0.36
C LYS A 43 -6.26 19.38 -1.45
N SER A 44 -5.51 19.92 -2.40
CA SER A 44 -6.09 20.67 -3.53
C SER A 44 -6.65 19.79 -4.65
N THR A 45 -6.17 18.55 -4.78
CA THR A 45 -6.58 17.60 -5.82
C THR A 45 -7.79 16.76 -5.42
N PHE A 46 -7.85 16.30 -4.17
CA PHE A 46 -8.80 15.29 -3.74
C PHE A 46 -10.05 15.89 -3.12
N THR A 47 -11.20 15.58 -3.73
CA THR A 47 -12.52 16.12 -3.35
C THR A 47 -13.42 15.07 -2.68
N GLY A 48 -12.85 13.94 -2.24
CA GLY A 48 -13.58 12.80 -1.68
C GLY A 48 -14.17 11.84 -2.71
N LYS A 49 -13.81 12.00 -3.99
CA LYS A 49 -14.12 11.07 -5.08
C LYS A 49 -12.82 10.67 -5.79
N ALA A 50 -12.79 9.45 -6.35
CA ALA A 50 -11.68 8.98 -7.16
C ALA A 50 -11.37 9.98 -8.29
N PRO A 51 -10.13 10.50 -8.38
CA PRO A 51 -9.77 11.47 -9.39
C PRO A 51 -9.71 10.83 -10.79
N SER A 52 -9.90 11.66 -11.83
CA SER A 52 -9.76 11.21 -13.21
C SER A 52 -8.28 10.99 -13.57
N PRO A 53 -7.90 9.84 -14.16
CA PRO A 53 -6.53 9.54 -14.57
C PRO A 53 -5.86 10.61 -15.44
N ALA A 54 -6.64 11.23 -16.33
CA ALA A 54 -6.15 12.19 -17.32
C ALA A 54 -6.08 13.64 -16.80
N SER A 55 -6.36 13.86 -15.52
CA SER A 55 -6.42 15.21 -14.97
C SER A 55 -5.01 15.78 -14.73
N THR A 56 -4.83 17.06 -15.04
CA THR A 56 -3.56 17.78 -14.79
C THR A 56 -3.10 17.70 -13.32
N PRO A 57 -3.99 17.78 -12.30
CA PRO A 57 -3.57 17.59 -10.91
C PRO A 57 -2.98 16.21 -10.63
N VAL A 58 -3.55 15.14 -11.19
CA VAL A 58 -3.03 13.78 -11.04
C VAL A 58 -1.64 13.64 -11.66
N GLN A 59 -1.42 14.20 -12.85
CA GLN A 59 -0.09 14.18 -13.49
C GLN A 59 0.96 14.91 -12.65
N LYS A 60 0.59 16.07 -12.09
CA LYS A 60 1.46 16.82 -11.16
C LYS A 60 1.77 16.01 -9.91
N LEU A 61 0.79 15.30 -9.36
CA LEU A 61 0.98 14.46 -8.19
C LEU A 61 1.94 13.31 -8.47
N CYS A 62 1.78 12.61 -9.60
CA CYS A 62 2.71 11.55 -9.99
C CYS A 62 4.14 12.09 -10.16
N SER A 63 4.30 13.24 -10.83
CA SER A 63 5.63 13.87 -11.00
C SER A 63 6.28 14.27 -9.68
N LEU A 64 5.49 14.79 -8.73
CA LEU A 64 5.99 15.14 -7.40
C LEU A 64 6.37 13.88 -6.62
N LEU A 65 5.50 12.87 -6.61
CA LEU A 65 5.73 11.60 -5.91
C LEU A 65 6.96 10.87 -6.45
N ASP A 66 7.22 10.92 -7.76
CA ASP A 66 8.42 10.33 -8.36
C ASP A 66 9.72 10.96 -7.90
N SER A 67 9.69 12.23 -7.48
CA SER A 67 10.85 12.94 -6.96
C SER A 67 11.14 12.66 -5.47
N VAL A 68 10.23 11.98 -4.76
CA VAL A 68 10.35 11.73 -3.31
C VAL A 68 11.43 10.68 -3.05
N SER A 69 12.29 10.98 -2.09
CA SER A 69 13.34 10.09 -1.60
C SER A 69 13.00 9.53 -0.21
N PRO A 70 13.68 8.47 0.26
CA PRO A 70 13.49 7.95 1.61
C PRO A 70 13.64 9.01 2.70
N GLY A 71 14.64 9.90 2.57
CA GLY A 71 14.91 10.95 3.55
C GLY A 71 13.80 12.00 3.66
N ASP A 72 13.05 12.25 2.57
CA ASP A 72 11.92 13.18 2.56
C ASP A 72 10.76 12.71 3.48
N VAL A 73 10.71 11.41 3.80
CA VAL A 73 9.73 10.80 4.71
C VAL A 73 10.38 10.26 5.99
N GLY A 74 11.62 10.69 6.30
CA GLY A 74 12.30 10.33 7.54
C GLY A 74 12.81 8.90 7.62
N LEU A 75 12.95 8.22 6.48
CA LEU A 75 13.60 6.91 6.40
C LEU A 75 15.10 7.09 6.10
N GLU A 76 15.91 6.24 6.70
CA GLU A 76 17.32 6.10 6.32
C GLU A 76 17.41 5.25 5.06
N GLU A 77 18.35 5.58 4.18
CA GLU A 77 18.68 4.72 3.04
C GLU A 77 19.41 3.48 3.60
N GLU A 78 18.71 2.35 3.71
CA GLU A 78 19.36 1.10 4.10
C GLU A 78 20.41 0.77 3.04
N ALA A 79 21.69 0.92 3.40
CA ALA A 79 22.80 0.52 2.55
C ALA A 79 22.62 -0.95 2.16
N GLN A 80 22.92 -1.29 0.89
CA GLN A 80 22.84 -2.65 0.33
C GLN A 80 23.72 -3.70 1.05
N ASP A 81 24.39 -3.33 2.14
CA ASP A 81 25.28 -4.19 2.91
C ASP A 81 24.49 -4.97 3.97
N ASP A 82 24.05 -6.16 3.59
CA ASP A 82 24.66 -7.43 4.02
C ASP A 82 23.60 -8.54 3.92
N ASP A 83 23.45 -9.08 2.69
CA ASP A 83 22.67 -10.28 2.35
C ASP A 83 23.20 -11.56 3.05
N ARG A 84 24.14 -11.43 4.00
CA ARG A 84 24.74 -12.56 4.73
C ARG A 84 24.03 -12.91 6.02
N GLY A 85 22.90 -12.27 6.33
CA GLY A 85 22.08 -12.65 7.49
C GLY A 85 22.76 -12.42 8.85
N TYR A 86 23.82 -11.62 8.91
CA TYR A 86 24.43 -11.16 10.16
C TYR A 86 24.27 -9.65 10.26
N GLY A 87 23.54 -9.20 11.28
CA GLY A 87 23.15 -7.80 11.41
C GLY A 87 24.34 -6.83 11.50
N VAL A 88 24.17 -5.66 10.89
CA VAL A 88 25.03 -4.50 11.13
C VAL A 88 24.83 -4.04 12.57
N SER A 89 25.95 -3.76 13.24
CA SER A 89 26.02 -3.45 14.67
C SER A 89 25.48 -2.04 14.96
N GLY A 90 24.36 -1.96 15.68
CA GLY A 90 23.87 -0.69 16.23
C GLY A 90 22.53 -0.85 16.95
N VAL A 91 22.57 -0.96 18.29
CA VAL A 91 21.44 -0.80 19.22
C VAL A 91 20.33 -1.89 19.20
N SER A 92 20.64 -3.05 19.81
CA SER A 92 19.78 -3.89 20.68
C SER A 92 20.02 -5.39 20.47
N ARG A 93 20.99 -5.94 21.22
CA ARG A 93 21.36 -7.38 21.21
C ARG A 93 20.38 -8.31 21.94
N VAL A 94 19.10 -7.95 22.11
CA VAL A 94 18.21 -8.67 23.05
C VAL A 94 17.01 -9.40 22.40
N ASN A 95 16.67 -9.20 21.13
CA ASN A 95 15.64 -10.01 20.45
C ASN A 95 16.06 -10.37 19.02
N ARG A 96 16.80 -11.47 18.85
CA ARG A 96 17.09 -12.05 17.54
C ARG A 96 15.88 -12.87 17.04
N VAL A 97 14.79 -12.18 16.71
CA VAL A 97 13.81 -12.70 15.77
C VAL A 97 14.45 -12.52 14.38
N GLY A 98 14.57 -13.59 13.60
CA GLY A 98 15.18 -13.50 12.25
C GLY A 98 14.50 -12.40 11.43
N ARG A 99 15.25 -11.67 10.58
CA ARG A 99 14.68 -10.58 9.74
C ARG A 99 13.45 -11.05 8.95
N TRP A 100 13.40 -12.33 8.57
CA TRP A 100 12.29 -13.01 7.87
C TRP A 100 10.99 -13.15 8.68
N ALA A 101 11.01 -12.90 9.99
CA ALA A 101 9.87 -13.01 10.89
C ALA A 101 9.51 -11.66 11.55
N GLN A 102 10.04 -10.55 11.03
CA GLN A 102 9.63 -9.22 11.48
C GLN A 102 8.29 -8.86 10.83
N PRO A 103 7.36 -8.21 11.56
CA PRO A 103 6.13 -7.70 10.98
C PRO A 103 6.43 -6.50 10.06
N ILE A 104 5.56 -6.28 9.08
CA ILE A 104 5.55 -5.06 8.26
C ILE A 104 5.32 -3.88 9.20
N THR A 105 6.11 -2.81 9.05
CA THR A 105 5.94 -1.60 9.86
C THR A 105 5.17 -0.56 9.06
N PHE A 106 4.07 -0.07 9.62
CA PHE A 106 3.21 0.95 9.03
C PHE A 106 3.48 2.30 9.69
N LEU A 107 3.83 3.31 8.90
CA LEU A 107 4.04 4.69 9.33
C LEU A 107 2.89 5.55 8.81
N ASP A 108 2.11 6.10 9.73
CA ASP A 108 1.06 7.07 9.40
C ASP A 108 1.69 8.46 9.23
N ILE A 109 1.48 9.07 8.06
CA ILE A 109 1.95 10.43 7.76
C ILE A 109 0.79 11.42 7.91
N HIS A 110 -0.36 11.11 7.31
CA HIS A 110 -1.55 11.95 7.36
C HIS A 110 -2.81 11.14 7.05
N GLU A 111 -3.89 11.41 7.77
CA GLU A 111 -5.23 10.86 7.50
C GLU A 111 -6.29 11.98 7.59
N CYS A 112 -7.14 12.08 6.58
CA CYS A 112 -8.35 12.92 6.60
C CYS A 112 -9.48 12.24 5.82
N ASP A 113 -10.64 12.89 5.68
CA ASP A 113 -11.81 12.28 5.00
C ASP A 113 -11.61 12.07 3.49
N THR A 114 -10.67 12.78 2.87
CA THR A 114 -10.49 12.77 1.40
C THR A 114 -9.26 11.99 0.95
N PHE A 115 -8.24 11.83 1.79
CA PHE A 115 -7.07 11.00 1.48
C PHE A 115 -6.27 10.58 2.72
N THR A 116 -5.43 9.58 2.51
CA THR A 116 -4.45 9.08 3.47
C THR A 116 -3.08 9.05 2.81
N MET A 117 -2.04 9.44 3.54
CA MET A 117 -0.63 9.25 3.19
C MET A 117 0.01 8.35 4.22
N CYS A 118 0.66 7.28 3.79
CA CYS A 118 1.31 6.34 4.70
C CYS A 118 2.52 5.67 4.04
N VAL A 119 3.40 5.09 4.87
CA VAL A 119 4.52 4.27 4.40
C VAL A 119 4.41 2.88 4.99
N PHE A 120 4.57 1.87 4.14
CA PHE A 120 4.79 0.48 4.55
C PHE A 120 6.27 0.13 4.40
N CYS A 121 6.93 -0.22 5.50
CA CYS A 121 8.28 -0.76 5.53
C CYS A 121 8.22 -2.28 5.66
N PHE A 122 8.67 -2.97 4.62
CA PHE A 122 8.62 -4.41 4.48
C PHE A 122 9.98 -5.03 4.83
N PRO A 123 10.01 -6.00 5.76
CA PRO A 123 11.10 -6.95 5.85
C PRO A 123 11.13 -7.87 4.63
N THR A 124 12.28 -8.46 4.31
CA THR A 124 12.40 -9.48 3.26
C THR A 124 11.37 -10.60 3.46
N SER A 125 10.73 -11.00 2.36
CA SER A 125 9.68 -12.04 2.29
C SER A 125 8.39 -11.74 3.03
N SER A 126 8.23 -10.55 3.60
CA SER A 126 6.92 -10.13 4.10
C SER A 126 5.95 -9.90 2.94
N VAL A 127 4.67 -10.15 3.21
CA VAL A 127 3.60 -10.11 2.21
C VAL A 127 2.45 -9.25 2.70
N ILE A 128 1.94 -8.36 1.85
CA ILE A 128 0.56 -7.89 1.95
C ILE A 128 -0.26 -8.78 1.01
N PRO A 129 -1.16 -9.63 1.54
CA PRO A 129 -1.95 -10.56 0.75
C PRO A 129 -2.79 -9.85 -0.32
N LEU A 130 -3.30 -10.62 -1.28
CA LEU A 130 -4.15 -10.07 -2.34
C LEU A 130 -5.38 -9.41 -1.72
N HIS A 131 -5.56 -8.13 -1.99
CA HIS A 131 -6.64 -7.32 -1.44
C HIS A 131 -7.15 -6.30 -2.46
N ASP A 132 -8.34 -5.75 -2.22
CA ASP A 132 -8.97 -4.75 -3.09
C ASP A 132 -8.97 -3.33 -2.49
N HIS A 133 -9.21 -2.34 -3.35
CA HIS A 133 -9.34 -0.93 -3.00
C HIS A 133 -10.66 -0.37 -3.54
N PRO A 134 -11.81 -0.73 -2.93
CA PRO A 134 -13.15 -0.45 -3.47
C PRO A 134 -13.42 1.06 -3.59
N GLU A 135 -13.75 1.52 -4.81
CA GLU A 135 -14.00 2.94 -5.14
C GLU A 135 -12.81 3.89 -4.95
N MET A 136 -11.60 3.35 -4.80
CA MET A 136 -10.40 4.12 -4.45
C MET A 136 -9.44 4.22 -5.65
N THR A 137 -8.68 5.31 -5.66
CA THR A 137 -7.45 5.46 -6.42
C THR A 137 -6.28 5.43 -5.46
N VAL A 138 -5.23 4.67 -5.77
CA VAL A 138 -4.02 4.60 -4.94
C VAL A 138 -2.80 4.89 -5.81
N PHE A 139 -1.95 5.78 -5.30
CA PHE A 139 -0.64 6.11 -5.86
C PHE A 139 0.43 5.48 -4.99
N SER A 140 1.24 4.59 -5.56
CA SER A 140 2.27 3.87 -4.81
C SER A 140 3.65 4.24 -5.33
N LYS A 141 4.58 4.60 -4.45
CA LYS A 141 5.98 4.85 -4.79
C LYS A 141 6.91 3.97 -3.97
N ILE A 142 7.71 3.16 -4.65
CA ILE A 142 8.81 2.43 -4.02
C ILE A 142 9.93 3.41 -3.72
N LEU A 143 10.26 3.57 -2.44
CA LEU A 143 11.30 4.49 -1.97
C LEU A 143 12.68 3.84 -2.02
N TYR A 144 12.77 2.56 -1.66
CA TYR A 144 13.97 1.73 -1.77
C TYR A 144 13.61 0.25 -1.83
N GLY A 145 14.59 -0.59 -2.18
CA GLY A 145 14.44 -2.05 -2.24
C GLY A 145 13.74 -2.56 -3.50
N SER A 146 13.28 -3.80 -3.45
CA SER A 146 12.55 -4.44 -4.55
C SER A 146 11.33 -5.22 -4.03
N LEU A 147 10.23 -5.05 -4.73
CA LEU A 147 8.92 -5.58 -4.38
C LEU A 147 8.36 -6.32 -5.60
N HIS A 148 7.94 -7.56 -5.40
CA HIS A 148 7.15 -8.25 -6.40
C HIS A 148 5.68 -7.84 -6.26
N VAL A 149 5.07 -7.41 -7.36
CA VAL A 149 3.66 -7.01 -7.41
C VAL A 149 2.94 -7.88 -8.41
N LYS A 150 1.87 -8.53 -7.92
CA LYS A 150 0.90 -9.23 -8.74
C LYS A 150 -0.44 -8.51 -8.59
N ALA A 151 -1.03 -8.08 -9.70
CA ALA A 151 -2.22 -7.24 -9.69
C ALA A 151 -3.23 -7.65 -10.77
N TYR A 152 -4.50 -7.44 -10.47
CA TYR A 152 -5.64 -7.84 -11.28
C TYR A 152 -6.71 -6.76 -11.31
N ASP A 153 -7.50 -6.77 -12.38
CA ASP A 153 -8.78 -6.07 -12.44
C ASP A 153 -9.91 -7.08 -12.69
N TRP A 154 -11.10 -6.80 -12.17
CA TRP A 154 -12.25 -7.64 -12.40
C TRP A 154 -12.62 -7.72 -13.88
N VAL A 155 -12.97 -8.91 -14.36
CA VAL A 155 -13.58 -9.07 -15.69
C VAL A 155 -14.99 -8.50 -15.66
N GLU A 156 -15.33 -7.69 -16.66
CA GLU A 156 -16.65 -7.09 -16.82
C GLU A 156 -17.27 -7.52 -18.17
N PRO A 157 -18.55 -7.94 -18.21
CA PRO A 157 -19.46 -8.11 -17.06
C PRO A 157 -18.98 -9.21 -16.08
N PRO A 158 -19.43 -9.21 -14.81
CA PRO A 158 -18.91 -10.12 -13.79
C PRO A 158 -19.13 -11.59 -14.18
N CYS A 159 -18.06 -12.36 -14.18
CA CYS A 159 -18.11 -13.81 -14.34
C CYS A 159 -17.87 -14.45 -12.97
N ILE A 160 -18.89 -15.15 -12.44
CA ILE A 160 -18.89 -15.69 -11.08
C ILE A 160 -19.29 -17.17 -11.14
N VAL A 161 -18.50 -18.03 -10.50
CA VAL A 161 -18.79 -19.44 -10.29
C VAL A 161 -19.05 -19.65 -8.80
N THR A 162 -20.09 -20.42 -8.46
CA THR A 162 -20.41 -20.77 -7.08
C THR A 162 -20.19 -22.26 -6.87
N GLN A 163 -19.31 -22.63 -5.93
CA GLN A 163 -19.04 -24.02 -5.56
C GLN A 163 -18.96 -24.14 -4.04
N ASP A 164 -19.68 -25.12 -3.46
CA ASP A 164 -19.65 -25.43 -2.02
C ASP A 164 -19.76 -24.22 -1.08
N LYS A 165 -20.62 -23.24 -1.45
CA LYS A 165 -20.90 -21.96 -0.77
C LYS A 165 -19.82 -20.87 -0.94
N SER A 166 -18.71 -21.16 -1.59
CA SER A 166 -17.72 -20.17 -1.97
C SER A 166 -18.04 -19.60 -3.35
N GLN A 167 -17.86 -18.28 -3.50
CA GLN A 167 -18.00 -17.59 -4.79
C GLN A 167 -16.61 -17.24 -5.31
N ALA A 168 -16.31 -17.71 -6.52
CA ALA A 168 -15.12 -17.35 -7.26
C ALA A 168 -15.50 -16.33 -8.34
N ARG A 169 -14.80 -15.20 -8.40
CA ARG A 169 -15.00 -14.18 -9.44
C ARG A 169 -13.77 -14.10 -10.33
N LEU A 170 -14.01 -14.02 -11.65
CA LEU A 170 -12.94 -13.96 -12.63
C LEU A 170 -12.27 -12.58 -12.65
N ALA A 171 -10.94 -12.56 -12.62
CA ALA A 171 -10.12 -11.37 -12.74
C ALA A 171 -9.06 -11.55 -13.83
N LYS A 172 -8.71 -10.45 -14.49
CA LYS A 172 -7.67 -10.39 -15.52
C LYS A 172 -6.39 -9.85 -14.91
N LEU A 173 -5.26 -10.52 -15.18
CA LEU A 173 -3.93 -10.11 -14.77
C LEU A 173 -3.54 -8.79 -15.44
N VAL A 174 -3.11 -7.83 -14.63
CA VAL A 174 -2.68 -6.49 -15.06
C VAL A 174 -1.17 -6.35 -14.97
N THR A 175 -0.58 -6.94 -13.93
CA THR A 175 0.85 -6.86 -13.65
C THR A 175 1.28 -8.08 -12.86
N ASP A 176 2.42 -8.64 -13.24
CA ASP A 176 3.13 -9.68 -12.49
C ASP A 176 4.63 -9.44 -12.69
N LYS A 177 5.20 -8.53 -11.89
CA LYS A 177 6.58 -8.06 -12.08
C LYS A 177 7.22 -7.59 -10.79
N VAL A 178 8.56 -7.54 -10.81
CA VAL A 178 9.34 -6.86 -9.79
C VAL A 178 9.39 -5.37 -10.10
N ILE A 179 9.09 -4.55 -9.09
CA ILE A 179 9.23 -3.09 -9.13
C ILE A 179 10.31 -2.62 -8.16
N THR A 180 10.99 -1.55 -8.57
CA THR A 180 12.09 -0.89 -7.85
C THR A 180 11.84 0.63 -7.85
N PRO A 181 12.62 1.45 -7.14
CA PRO A 181 12.45 2.91 -7.15
C PRO A 181 12.52 3.57 -8.54
N GLN A 182 13.19 2.92 -9.48
CA GLN A 182 13.35 3.36 -10.88
C GLN A 182 12.20 2.88 -11.79
N SER A 183 11.32 2.02 -11.30
CA SER A 183 10.14 1.58 -12.05
C SER A 183 9.13 2.73 -12.16
N GLU A 184 8.30 2.67 -13.20
CA GLU A 184 7.15 3.57 -13.31
C GLU A 184 6.24 3.44 -12.07
N LEU A 185 5.80 4.58 -11.56
CA LEU A 185 4.92 4.71 -10.41
C LEU A 185 3.60 3.95 -10.63
N PRO A 186 3.31 2.88 -9.87
CA PRO A 186 2.03 2.19 -9.97
C PRO A 186 0.88 3.08 -9.48
N VAL A 187 -0.13 3.27 -10.34
CA VAL A 187 -1.40 3.91 -9.99
C VAL A 187 -2.54 2.96 -10.31
N LEU A 188 -3.33 2.64 -9.29
CA LEU A 188 -4.59 1.91 -9.48
C LEU A 188 -5.78 2.85 -9.38
N TYR A 189 -6.85 2.49 -10.08
CA TYR A 189 -8.14 3.18 -10.08
C TYR A 189 -9.24 2.20 -9.64
N PRO A 190 -10.49 2.66 -9.41
CA PRO A 190 -11.55 1.81 -8.89
C PRO A 190 -11.88 0.55 -9.72
N LYS A 191 -11.53 0.53 -11.01
CA LYS A 191 -11.86 -0.58 -11.93
C LYS A 191 -10.72 -0.96 -12.88
N THR A 192 -9.59 -0.25 -12.82
CA THR A 192 -8.50 -0.41 -13.79
C THR A 192 -7.16 -0.13 -13.13
N GLY A 193 -6.09 -0.72 -13.65
CA GLY A 193 -4.73 -0.48 -13.18
C GLY A 193 -4.31 -1.42 -12.05
N GLY A 194 -5.05 -2.52 -11.84
CA GLY A 194 -4.74 -3.49 -10.81
C GLY A 194 -5.34 -3.13 -9.46
N ASN A 195 -6.66 -2.91 -9.42
CA ASN A 195 -7.38 -2.58 -8.18
C ASN A 195 -7.22 -3.66 -7.11
N LEU A 196 -7.06 -4.92 -7.54
CA LEU A 196 -6.69 -6.01 -6.66
C LEU A 196 -5.19 -6.26 -6.79
N HIS A 197 -4.44 -6.23 -5.69
CA HIS A 197 -3.02 -6.55 -5.76
C HIS A 197 -2.50 -7.23 -4.50
N CYS A 198 -1.37 -7.93 -4.64
CA CYS A 198 -0.54 -8.37 -3.52
C CYS A 198 0.89 -7.86 -3.70
N PHE A 199 1.55 -7.68 -2.56
CA PHE A 199 2.92 -7.21 -2.47
C PHE A 199 3.76 -8.26 -1.76
N THR A 200 4.87 -8.67 -2.37
CA THR A 200 5.83 -9.60 -1.78
C THR A 200 7.22 -8.98 -1.81
N ALA A 201 7.80 -8.70 -0.64
CA ALA A 201 9.11 -8.08 -0.54
C ALA A 201 10.22 -9.06 -0.90
N LEU A 202 11.05 -8.71 -1.89
CA LEU A 202 12.22 -9.50 -2.29
C LEU A 202 13.49 -9.08 -1.52
N THR A 203 13.55 -7.81 -1.12
CA THR A 203 14.54 -7.24 -0.21
C THR A 203 13.80 -6.45 0.87
N PRO A 204 14.47 -5.93 1.91
CA PRO A 204 13.87 -4.84 2.66
C PRO A 204 13.49 -3.71 1.71
N CYS A 205 12.25 -3.22 1.79
CA CYS A 205 11.75 -2.17 0.92
C CYS A 205 10.76 -1.27 1.65
N ALA A 206 10.57 -0.05 1.15
CA ALA A 206 9.54 0.85 1.63
C ALA A 206 8.67 1.36 0.49
N VAL A 207 7.36 1.41 0.74
CA VAL A 207 6.34 1.87 -0.19
C VAL A 207 5.61 3.04 0.43
N LEU A 208 5.63 4.19 -0.22
CA LEU A 208 4.79 5.33 0.10
C LEU A 208 3.47 5.21 -0.69
N ASP A 209 2.36 5.10 0.03
CA ASP A 209 1.02 5.04 -0.55
C ASP A 209 0.24 6.32 -0.25
N ILE A 210 -0.48 6.79 -1.27
CA ILE A 210 -1.49 7.84 -1.15
C ILE A 210 -2.83 7.28 -1.64
N LEU A 211 -3.79 7.13 -0.72
CA LEU A 211 -5.09 6.53 -0.99
C LEU A 211 -6.17 7.62 -1.02
N THR A 212 -7.02 7.63 -2.05
CA THR A 212 -8.14 8.58 -2.15
C THR A 212 -9.41 7.98 -2.76
N PRO A 213 -10.58 8.13 -2.11
CA PRO A 213 -10.72 8.40 -0.68
C PRO A 213 -10.07 7.26 0.16
N PRO A 214 -9.94 7.42 1.49
CA PRO A 214 -9.50 6.31 2.34
C PRO A 214 -10.57 5.21 2.44
N TYR A 215 -10.13 4.05 2.94
CA TYR A 215 -11.01 3.00 3.42
C TYR A 215 -12.01 3.55 4.44
N ASN A 216 -13.25 3.08 4.35
CA ASN A 216 -14.33 3.44 5.25
C ASN A 216 -15.43 2.36 5.20
N GLU A 217 -15.47 1.49 6.21
CA GLU A 217 -16.48 0.42 6.34
C GLU A 217 -17.91 0.96 6.26
N SER A 218 -18.21 2.09 6.91
CA SER A 218 -19.56 2.66 6.94
C SER A 218 -20.03 3.18 5.58
N ALA A 219 -19.09 3.48 4.70
CA ALA A 219 -19.34 3.87 3.32
C ALA A 219 -19.17 2.71 2.33
N GLY A 220 -19.07 1.46 2.80
CA GLY A 220 -18.91 0.27 1.96
C GLY A 220 -17.51 0.07 1.38
N ARG A 221 -16.52 0.84 1.83
CA ARG A 221 -15.12 0.75 1.40
C ARG A 221 -14.29 -0.02 2.42
N SER A 222 -14.61 -1.29 2.63
CA SER A 222 -13.80 -2.21 3.44
C SER A 222 -12.76 -2.91 2.57
N CYS A 223 -11.55 -3.06 3.08
CA CYS A 223 -10.53 -3.92 2.46
C CYS A 223 -10.98 -5.38 2.57
N SER A 224 -11.06 -6.07 1.43
CA SER A 224 -11.35 -7.50 1.34
C SER A 224 -10.11 -8.25 0.86
N TYR A 225 -9.88 -9.44 1.40
CA TYR A 225 -8.75 -10.29 1.02
C TYR A 225 -9.22 -11.43 0.11
N TYR A 226 -8.33 -11.88 -0.77
CA TYR A 226 -8.64 -12.89 -1.77
C TYR A 226 -7.51 -13.92 -1.90
N MET A 227 -7.87 -15.13 -2.34
CA MET A 227 -6.94 -16.12 -2.85
C MET A 227 -7.14 -16.27 -4.35
N ASP A 228 -6.05 -16.27 -5.11
CA ASP A 228 -6.07 -16.50 -6.56
C ASP A 228 -5.86 -17.97 -6.91
N TYR A 229 -6.67 -18.45 -7.85
CA TYR A 229 -6.61 -19.78 -8.40
C TYR A 229 -6.41 -19.72 -9.92
N PRO A 230 -5.64 -20.64 -10.52
CA PRO A 230 -5.49 -20.72 -11.97
C PRO A 230 -6.85 -20.77 -12.69
N PHE A 231 -6.94 -20.17 -13.88
CA PHE A 231 -8.15 -20.17 -14.70
C PHE A 231 -8.78 -21.56 -14.88
N SER A 232 -7.96 -22.60 -15.03
CA SER A 232 -8.37 -24.00 -15.21
C SER A 232 -8.98 -24.66 -13.98
N THR A 233 -8.97 -24.00 -12.81
CA THR A 233 -9.46 -24.56 -11.54
C THR A 233 -10.97 -24.78 -11.55
N PHE A 234 -11.71 -23.84 -12.13
CA PHE A 234 -13.18 -23.88 -12.17
C PHE A 234 -13.64 -24.08 -13.60
N ALA A 235 -14.47 -25.10 -13.82
CA ALA A 235 -15.11 -25.30 -15.12
C ALA A 235 -16.10 -24.16 -15.37
N LEU A 236 -15.94 -23.47 -16.50
CA LEU A 236 -16.97 -22.57 -16.99
C LEU A 236 -18.19 -23.41 -17.41
N GLU A 237 -19.38 -23.09 -16.91
CA GLU A 237 -20.61 -23.71 -17.38
C GLU A 237 -20.77 -23.50 -18.89
N GLU A 238 -21.37 -24.49 -19.58
CA GLU A 238 -21.66 -24.40 -21.02
C GLU A 238 -22.53 -23.16 -21.31
N GLY A 239 -21.90 -22.09 -21.80
CA GLY A 239 -22.57 -20.81 -22.09
C GLY A 239 -21.84 -19.57 -21.59
N VAL A 240 -20.81 -19.69 -20.74
CA VAL A 240 -19.95 -18.54 -20.43
C VAL A 240 -19.14 -18.20 -21.67
N LYS A 241 -19.25 -16.94 -22.12
CA LYS A 241 -18.50 -16.43 -23.27
C LYS A 241 -17.02 -16.74 -23.07
N SER A 242 -16.38 -17.31 -24.08
CA SER A 242 -14.92 -17.41 -24.15
C SER A 242 -14.32 -16.05 -23.79
N VAL A 243 -13.55 -16.00 -22.70
CA VAL A 243 -12.77 -14.80 -22.38
C VAL A 243 -11.73 -14.59 -23.48
N GLU A 244 -11.54 -13.34 -23.90
CA GLU A 244 -10.55 -13.00 -24.91
C GLU A 244 -9.13 -13.07 -24.33
N GLY A 245 -8.19 -13.73 -25.02
CA GLY A 245 -6.80 -13.83 -24.57
C GLY A 245 -6.43 -15.22 -24.11
N LYS A 246 -5.27 -15.33 -23.46
CA LYS A 246 -4.73 -16.61 -22.99
C LYS A 246 -5.18 -16.90 -21.57
N GLU A 247 -5.29 -18.18 -21.22
CA GLU A 247 -5.72 -18.61 -19.87
C GLU A 247 -4.80 -18.13 -18.74
N ASP A 248 -3.51 -17.94 -19.01
CA ASP A 248 -2.53 -17.43 -18.04
C ASP A 248 -2.69 -15.92 -17.75
N GLU A 249 -3.50 -15.21 -18.53
CA GLU A 249 -3.91 -13.83 -18.24
C GLU A 249 -5.08 -13.75 -17.26
N TYR A 250 -5.63 -14.87 -16.80
CA TYR A 250 -6.82 -14.91 -15.96
C TYR A 250 -6.62 -15.72 -14.68
N ALA A 251 -7.27 -15.28 -13.61
CA ALA A 251 -7.34 -16.01 -12.35
C ALA A 251 -8.74 -15.91 -11.74
N TRP A 252 -9.12 -16.93 -11.00
CA TRP A 252 -10.30 -16.93 -10.17
C TRP A 252 -9.95 -16.44 -8.78
N LEU A 253 -10.62 -15.40 -8.31
CA LEU A 253 -10.42 -14.86 -6.98
C LEU A 253 -11.56 -15.28 -6.06
N VAL A 254 -11.21 -15.89 -4.94
CA VAL A 254 -12.17 -16.27 -3.88
C VAL A 254 -11.88 -15.39 -2.68
N GLN A 255 -12.91 -14.70 -2.17
CA GLN A 255 -12.78 -13.88 -0.97
C GLN A 255 -12.51 -14.77 0.25
N ILE A 256 -11.57 -14.35 1.08
CA ILE A 256 -11.20 -15.01 2.34
C ILE A 256 -11.27 -14.02 3.51
N ASP A 257 -11.28 -14.55 4.73
CA ASP A 257 -11.03 -13.74 5.92
C ASP A 257 -9.60 -13.19 5.90
N THR A 258 -9.33 -12.17 6.72
CA THR A 258 -7.98 -11.63 6.89
C THR A 258 -6.99 -12.76 7.22
N PRO A 259 -5.93 -12.97 6.42
CA PRO A 259 -4.96 -14.04 6.66
C PRO A 259 -4.27 -13.90 8.02
N ASP A 260 -4.12 -15.01 8.74
CA ASP A 260 -3.44 -15.04 10.05
C ASP A 260 -1.97 -14.63 9.95
N GLU A 261 -1.33 -14.85 8.79
CA GLU A 261 0.08 -14.50 8.55
C GLU A 261 0.30 -13.00 8.28
N LEU A 262 -0.77 -12.21 8.11
CA LEU A 262 -0.66 -10.77 7.94
C LEU A 262 -0.30 -10.10 9.27
N HIS A 263 1.00 -9.92 9.49
CA HIS A 263 1.52 -9.25 10.67
C HIS A 263 2.01 -7.85 10.34
N MET A 264 1.23 -6.85 10.75
CA MET A 264 1.59 -5.44 10.70
C MET A 264 1.73 -4.85 12.10
N ARG A 265 2.66 -3.93 12.28
CA ARG A 265 2.80 -3.12 13.50
C ARG A 265 2.83 -1.63 13.17
N PRO A 266 2.29 -0.76 14.04
CA PRO A 266 2.51 0.68 13.90
C PRO A 266 3.97 1.04 14.19
N GLY A 267 4.51 1.98 13.43
CA GLY A 267 5.77 2.67 13.71
C GLY A 267 5.54 4.16 13.94
N SER A 268 6.58 4.86 14.42
CA SER A 268 6.53 6.30 14.61
C SER A 268 7.13 7.01 13.41
N TYR A 269 6.37 7.92 12.79
CA TYR A 269 6.90 8.78 11.74
C TYR A 269 7.90 9.79 12.32
N THR A 270 9.10 9.84 11.74
CA THR A 270 10.23 10.68 12.19
C THR A 270 10.67 11.69 11.12
N GLY A 271 9.94 11.81 10.03
CA GLY A 271 10.22 12.77 8.96
C GLY A 271 9.74 14.20 9.28
N PRO A 272 9.88 15.13 8.31
CA PRO A 272 9.43 16.50 8.46
C PRO A 272 7.92 16.59 8.79
N ASN A 273 7.55 17.42 9.76
CA ASN A 273 6.15 17.60 10.15
C ASN A 273 5.33 18.24 9.04
N ILE A 274 4.09 17.77 8.85
CA ILE A 274 3.10 18.41 7.99
C ILE A 274 2.32 19.46 8.80
N GLN A 275 2.16 20.65 8.23
CA GLN A 275 1.25 21.69 8.68
C GLN A 275 -0.10 21.50 7.97
N VAL A 276 -1.14 21.16 8.73
CA VAL A 276 -2.47 20.79 8.22
C VAL A 276 -3.38 21.99 8.00
#